data_AF-A0A172TAA7-F1
#
_entry.id   AF-A0A172TAA7-F1
#
_cell.length_a   1.000
_cell.length_b   1.000
_cell.length_c   1.000
_cell.angle_alpha   90.00
_cell.angle_beta   90.00
_cell.angle_gamma   90.00
#
_symmetry.space_group_name_H-M   'P 1'
#
loop_
_entity.id
_entity.type
_entity.pdbx_description
1 polymer ?
#
loop_
_entity_poly.entity_id
_entity_poly.type
_entity_poly.pdbx_seq_one_letter_code
_entity_poly.pdbx_strand_id
1 'polypeptide(L)'
;MPTNRPTFALTTAALFSAVLLLNACAPAQSGGPVPDRSTFAPAPGEIFKGIDDVGDMGLWMITKDLKNATWLGEKYKGRTLREPINVILIDKFAPTPEAATARMLDSMNKAGYGPKNGHSTGYSGYLNGRLYAQYPQGDGEAFSDGHWWQSNNHGRMFGPVKTSGGYVFIGAVSGEDFRLFPTPGHPFNNFMVAREDFADKLTANTVFKKKGYIDFKAKIDTATETTADHDGCAVILVARE
;
A
#
# COMPACT_ATOMS: atom_id res chain seq x y z
N MET A 1 -44.26 2.27 61.73
CA MET A 1 -43.54 3.57 61.85
C MET A 1 -42.60 3.47 63.04
N PRO A 2 -41.36 4.01 63.04
CA PRO A 2 -40.67 4.89 62.07
C PRO A 2 -39.53 4.14 61.31
N THR A 3 -39.36 4.27 59.99
CA THR A 3 -38.54 5.26 59.24
C THR A 3 -37.17 5.58 59.85
N ASN A 4 -36.09 5.08 59.22
CA ASN A 4 -34.93 5.89 58.87
C ASN A 4 -34.10 5.24 57.75
N ARG A 5 -34.06 5.94 56.62
CA ARG A 5 -33.09 5.74 55.52
C ARG A 5 -31.74 6.31 55.94
N PRO A 6 -30.64 5.80 55.37
CA PRO A 6 -29.54 6.65 54.98
C PRO A 6 -29.47 6.78 53.45
N THR A 7 -29.20 8.02 53.07
CA THR A 7 -29.12 8.59 51.73
C THR A 7 -27.70 8.43 51.19
N PHE A 8 -27.61 8.05 49.91
CA PHE A 8 -26.55 8.27 48.91
C PHE A 8 -25.12 8.65 49.33
N ALA A 9 -24.16 7.90 48.79
CA ALA A 9 -23.05 8.51 48.04
C ALA A 9 -22.71 7.60 46.84
N LEU A 10 -23.05 8.06 45.63
CA LEU A 10 -22.49 7.54 44.39
C LEU A 10 -20.98 7.77 44.44
N THR A 11 -20.20 6.70 44.50
CA THR A 11 -18.78 6.78 44.14
C THR A 11 -18.69 6.80 42.62
N THR A 12 -18.35 7.98 42.10
CA THR A 12 -17.93 8.21 40.72
C THR A 12 -16.81 7.24 40.36
N ALA A 13 -17.10 6.30 39.46
CA ALA A 13 -16.08 5.51 38.80
C ALA A 13 -15.22 6.45 37.95
N ALA A 14 -13.99 6.68 38.39
CA ALA A 14 -12.98 7.36 37.58
C ALA A 14 -12.59 6.42 36.43
N LEU A 15 -13.17 6.65 35.23
CA LEU A 15 -12.61 6.10 34.00
C LEU A 15 -11.24 6.75 33.78
N PHE A 16 -10.18 6.02 34.11
CA PHE A 16 -8.85 6.29 33.59
C PHE A 16 -8.89 6.06 32.07
N SER A 17 -9.07 7.14 31.31
CA SER A 17 -8.76 7.15 29.88
C SER A 17 -7.23 7.15 29.76
N ALA A 18 -6.65 5.95 29.75
CA ALA A 18 -5.28 5.77 29.32
C ALA A 18 -5.24 6.01 27.80
N VAL A 19 -4.99 7.25 27.40
CA VAL A 19 -4.61 7.58 26.03
C VAL A 19 -3.22 6.99 25.83
N LEU A 20 -3.16 5.76 25.33
CA LEU A 20 -1.95 5.20 24.74
C LEU A 20 -1.64 6.03 23.49
N LEU A 21 -0.81 7.04 23.66
CA LEU A 21 -0.09 7.68 22.56
C LEU A 21 0.85 6.63 21.99
N LEU A 22 0.34 5.81 21.07
CA LEU A 22 1.16 5.07 20.13
C LEU A 22 1.81 6.13 19.25
N ASN A 23 3.00 6.56 19.64
CA ASN A 23 3.93 7.19 18.74
C ASN A 23 4.00 6.29 17.51
N ALA A 24 3.50 6.77 16.37
CA ALA A 24 3.79 6.18 15.09
C ALA A 24 5.32 6.09 15.01
N CYS A 25 5.86 4.89 15.19
CA CYS A 25 7.29 4.62 15.08
C CYS A 25 7.68 4.65 13.60
N ALA A 26 7.54 5.80 12.97
CA ALA A 26 8.23 6.10 11.73
C ALA A 26 9.59 6.69 12.12
N PRO A 27 10.72 6.09 11.72
CA PRO A 27 11.99 6.77 11.84
C PRO A 27 11.91 8.10 11.06
N ALA A 28 12.22 9.20 11.74
CA ALA A 28 12.30 10.52 11.13
C ALA A 28 13.38 10.50 10.04
N GLN A 29 12.98 10.35 8.78
CA GLN A 29 13.85 10.59 7.64
C GLN A 29 14.25 12.08 7.63
N SER A 30 15.56 12.29 7.62
CA SER A 30 16.32 13.52 7.83
C SER A 30 15.85 14.73 7.00
N GLY A 31 15.82 15.91 7.64
CA GLY A 31 15.39 17.21 7.11
C GLY A 31 16.32 17.88 6.09
N GLY A 32 16.73 17.16 5.05
CA GLY A 32 17.37 17.75 3.87
C GLY A 32 16.36 18.46 2.96
N PRO A 33 16.84 19.21 1.94
CA PRO A 33 15.98 19.73 0.89
C PRO A 33 15.17 18.58 0.27
N VAL A 34 13.87 18.79 0.06
CA VAL A 34 13.03 17.80 -0.63
C VAL A 34 13.61 17.62 -2.03
N PRO A 35 14.04 16.40 -2.40
CA PRO A 35 14.65 16.17 -3.70
C PRO A 35 13.62 16.38 -4.83
N ASP A 36 14.09 16.94 -5.95
CA ASP A 36 13.22 17.20 -7.11
C ASP A 36 12.82 15.89 -7.78
N ARG A 37 11.53 15.57 -7.73
CA ARG A 37 10.95 14.36 -8.33
C ARG A 37 11.17 14.27 -9.84
N SER A 38 11.37 15.39 -10.53
CA SER A 38 11.66 15.42 -11.97
C SER A 38 13.03 14.81 -12.32
N THR A 39 13.93 14.74 -11.33
CA THR A 39 15.30 14.22 -11.52
C THR A 39 15.40 12.71 -11.28
N PHE A 40 14.34 12.07 -10.79
CA PHE A 40 14.36 10.64 -10.52
C PHE A 40 14.43 9.83 -11.82
N ALA A 41 15.41 8.93 -11.88
CA ALA A 41 15.52 7.91 -12.91
C ALA A 41 15.75 6.55 -12.24
N PRO A 42 14.95 5.52 -12.57
CA PRO A 42 15.20 4.15 -12.12
C PRO A 42 16.57 3.65 -12.55
N ALA A 43 17.18 2.78 -11.75
CA ALA A 43 18.47 2.21 -12.11
C ALA A 43 18.34 1.30 -13.35
N PRO A 44 19.43 1.03 -14.09
CA PRO A 44 19.40 0.09 -15.21
C PRO A 44 18.78 -1.26 -14.80
N GLY A 45 17.79 -1.71 -15.57
CA GLY A 45 17.06 -2.95 -15.29
C GLY A 45 15.88 -2.82 -14.33
N GLU A 46 15.64 -1.64 -13.75
CA GLU A 46 14.49 -1.39 -12.85
C GLU A 46 13.25 -0.85 -13.60
N ILE A 47 13.23 -0.97 -14.93
CA ILE A 47 12.07 -0.68 -15.77
C ILE A 47 11.61 -1.97 -16.46
N PHE A 48 10.35 -2.31 -16.29
CA PHE A 48 9.67 -3.34 -17.04
C PHE A 48 8.97 -2.74 -18.27
N LYS A 49 9.14 -3.41 -19.43
CA LYS A 49 8.61 -2.98 -20.75
C LYS A 49 7.82 -4.06 -21.49
N GLY A 50 7.34 -5.08 -20.78
CA GLY A 50 6.85 -6.32 -21.39
C GLY A 50 5.34 -6.42 -21.60
N ILE A 51 4.56 -5.34 -21.45
CA ILE A 51 3.13 -5.33 -21.84
C ILE A 51 2.92 -4.27 -22.89
N ASP A 52 2.60 -4.73 -24.11
CA ASP A 52 2.18 -3.86 -25.20
C ASP A 52 1.01 -2.97 -24.74
N ASP A 53 1.02 -1.72 -25.17
CA ASP A 53 -0.01 -0.72 -24.86
C ASP A 53 -0.16 -0.26 -23.40
N VAL A 54 0.68 -0.73 -22.45
CA VAL A 54 0.66 -0.29 -21.03
C VAL A 54 1.85 0.62 -20.68
N GLY A 55 2.93 0.53 -21.46
CA GLY A 55 4.11 1.38 -21.32
C GLY A 55 5.12 0.93 -20.27
N ASP A 56 6.10 1.79 -20.01
CA ASP A 56 7.22 1.54 -19.13
C ASP A 56 6.79 1.67 -17.65
N MET A 57 7.09 0.67 -16.84
CA MET A 57 6.71 0.62 -15.43
C MET A 57 7.94 0.36 -14.55
N GLY A 58 8.09 1.12 -13.46
CA GLY A 58 9.14 0.88 -12.47
C GLY A 58 8.87 -0.37 -11.63
N LEU A 59 9.93 -1.06 -11.20
CA LEU A 59 9.80 -2.30 -10.40
C LEU A 59 9.49 -2.05 -8.92
N TRP A 60 9.80 -0.87 -8.39
CA TRP A 60 9.82 -0.60 -6.95
C TRP A 60 8.90 0.56 -6.58
N MET A 61 8.35 0.49 -5.38
CA MET A 61 7.79 1.66 -4.73
C MET A 61 8.92 2.62 -4.33
N ILE A 62 8.72 3.92 -4.52
CA ILE A 62 9.72 4.97 -4.30
C ILE A 62 9.31 5.82 -3.10
N THR A 63 10.25 6.09 -2.19
CA THR A 63 10.04 6.93 -1.01
C THR A 63 10.06 8.43 -1.37
N LYS A 64 9.63 9.28 -0.43
CA LYS A 64 9.74 10.74 -0.53
C LYS A 64 11.17 11.24 -0.78
N ASP A 65 12.17 10.46 -0.38
CA ASP A 65 13.60 10.77 -0.56
C ASP A 65 14.16 10.23 -1.89
N LEU A 66 13.29 9.81 -2.81
CA LEU A 66 13.65 9.25 -4.12
C LEU A 66 14.54 7.99 -4.06
N LYS A 67 14.29 7.15 -3.05
CA LYS A 67 14.93 5.85 -2.89
C LYS A 67 13.93 4.75 -3.10
N ASN A 68 14.40 3.58 -3.51
CA ASN A 68 13.59 2.37 -3.48
C ASN A 68 13.16 2.06 -2.04
N ALA A 69 11.87 1.80 -1.83
CA ALA A 69 11.27 1.60 -0.51
C ALA A 69 11.69 0.26 0.10
N THR A 70 11.90 0.25 1.42
CA THR A 70 12.50 -0.88 2.14
C THR A 70 11.64 -1.43 3.28
N TRP A 71 10.32 -1.38 3.13
CA TRP A 71 9.34 -1.77 4.15
C TRP A 71 9.68 -1.13 5.50
N LEU A 72 9.70 0.20 5.53
CA LEU A 72 10.10 1.01 6.69
C LEU A 72 11.49 0.70 7.28
N GLY A 73 12.37 0.07 6.49
CA GLY A 73 13.71 -0.34 6.91
C GLY A 73 13.76 -1.69 7.61
N GLU A 74 12.66 -2.45 7.61
CA GLU A 74 12.59 -3.77 8.22
C GLU A 74 13.57 -4.76 7.58
N LYS A 75 14.07 -5.68 8.42
CA LYS A 75 14.97 -6.75 7.99
C LYS A 75 14.23 -8.08 7.93
N TYR A 76 14.16 -8.67 6.75
CA TYR A 76 13.64 -10.02 6.57
C TYR A 76 14.79 -11.03 6.58
N LYS A 77 14.86 -11.85 7.64
CA LYS A 77 15.96 -12.81 7.86
C LYS A 77 17.35 -12.16 7.77
N GLY A 78 17.50 -10.97 8.35
CA GLY A 78 18.75 -10.20 8.37
C GLY A 78 19.06 -9.39 7.10
N ARG A 79 18.23 -9.48 6.06
CA ARG A 79 18.43 -8.79 4.77
C ARG A 79 17.50 -7.59 4.63
N THR A 80 17.90 -6.57 3.87
CA THR A 80 17.01 -5.45 3.54
C THR A 80 15.81 -5.95 2.74
N LEU A 81 14.61 -5.67 3.23
CA LEU A 81 13.37 -6.04 2.55
C LEU A 81 13.00 -4.96 1.54
N ARG A 82 12.97 -5.27 0.24
CA ARG A 82 12.56 -4.36 -0.83
C ARG A 82 11.06 -4.47 -1.07
N GLU A 83 10.37 -3.35 -1.30
CA GLU A 83 8.93 -3.32 -1.62
C GLU A 83 8.69 -3.33 -3.15
N PRO A 84 8.25 -4.48 -3.72
CA PRO A 84 7.98 -4.61 -5.14
C PRO A 84 6.64 -3.98 -5.54
N ILE A 85 6.60 -3.43 -6.75
CA ILE A 85 5.34 -3.28 -7.48
C ILE A 85 4.86 -4.68 -7.88
N ASN A 86 3.65 -5.04 -7.47
CA ASN A 86 3.10 -6.38 -7.62
C ASN A 86 1.65 -6.40 -8.13
N VAL A 87 1.09 -5.23 -8.46
CA VAL A 87 -0.26 -5.07 -9.04
C VAL A 87 -0.19 -4.13 -10.25
N ILE A 88 -0.91 -4.48 -11.31
CA ILE A 88 -1.17 -3.63 -12.48
C ILE A 88 -2.69 -3.57 -12.68
N LEU A 89 -3.26 -2.36 -12.67
CA LEU A 89 -4.67 -2.12 -13.02
C LEU A 89 -4.75 -1.39 -14.36
N ILE A 90 -5.61 -1.87 -15.25
CA ILE A 90 -5.85 -1.28 -16.57
C ILE A 90 -7.33 -0.94 -16.71
N ASP A 91 -7.67 0.35 -16.75
CA ASP A 91 -9.01 0.84 -17.03
C ASP A 91 -9.14 1.27 -18.49
N LYS A 92 -9.78 0.42 -19.30
CA LYS A 92 -10.02 0.65 -20.72
C LYS A 92 -11.20 1.58 -21.01
N PHE A 93 -12.06 1.80 -20.02
CA PHE A 93 -13.38 2.40 -20.20
C PHE A 93 -13.48 3.81 -19.64
N ALA A 94 -12.58 4.18 -18.72
CA ALA A 94 -12.52 5.55 -18.24
C ALA A 94 -12.17 6.54 -19.39
N PRO A 95 -12.97 7.60 -19.60
CA PRO A 95 -12.69 8.61 -20.63
C PRO A 95 -11.60 9.59 -20.20
N THR A 96 -11.51 9.90 -18.90
CA THR A 96 -10.59 10.88 -18.33
C THR A 96 -9.77 10.27 -17.18
N PRO A 97 -8.61 10.85 -16.82
CA PRO A 97 -7.85 10.35 -15.67
C PRO A 97 -8.65 10.48 -14.37
N GLU A 98 -9.47 11.50 -14.21
CA GLU A 98 -10.35 11.67 -13.03
C GLU A 98 -11.38 10.54 -12.95
N ALA A 99 -11.97 10.15 -14.08
CA ALA A 99 -12.89 9.03 -14.16
C ALA A 99 -12.20 7.69 -13.84
N ALA A 100 -10.97 7.50 -14.32
CA ALA A 100 -10.16 6.32 -14.01
C ALA A 100 -9.83 6.24 -12.52
N THR A 101 -9.42 7.36 -11.92
CA THR A 101 -9.16 7.47 -10.49
C THR A 101 -10.43 7.20 -9.68
N ALA A 102 -11.56 7.81 -10.04
CA ALA A 102 -12.83 7.58 -9.35
C ALA A 102 -13.26 6.11 -9.40
N ARG A 103 -13.11 5.45 -10.55
CA ARG A 103 -13.40 4.01 -10.73
C ARG A 103 -12.46 3.13 -9.92
N MET A 104 -11.17 3.48 -9.87
CA MET A 104 -10.19 2.79 -9.02
C MET A 104 -10.55 2.94 -7.53
N LEU A 105 -10.81 4.15 -7.05
CA LEU A 105 -11.20 4.43 -5.66
C LEU A 105 -12.50 3.71 -5.26
N ASP A 106 -13.53 3.76 -6.10
CA ASP A 106 -14.78 3.04 -5.89
C ASP A 106 -14.56 1.53 -5.82
N SER A 107 -13.70 0.99 -6.71
CA SER A 107 -13.35 -0.43 -6.71
C SER A 107 -12.59 -0.84 -5.44
N MET A 108 -11.64 -0.03 -4.97
CA MET A 108 -10.95 -0.30 -3.70
C MET A 108 -11.93 -0.39 -2.54
N ASN A 109 -12.86 0.57 -2.43
CA ASN A 109 -13.88 0.57 -1.37
C ASN A 109 -14.79 -0.66 -1.46
N LYS A 110 -15.30 -0.99 -2.66
CA LYS A 110 -16.16 -2.17 -2.89
C LYS A 110 -15.45 -3.49 -2.63
N ALA A 111 -14.14 -3.56 -2.86
CA ALA A 111 -13.32 -4.71 -2.53
C ALA A 111 -12.93 -4.80 -1.04
N GLY A 112 -13.36 -3.85 -0.20
CA GLY A 112 -13.04 -3.82 1.22
C GLY A 112 -11.68 -3.18 1.55
N TYR A 113 -10.96 -2.68 0.53
CA TYR A 113 -9.65 -2.02 0.63
C TYR A 113 -9.78 -0.49 0.65
N GLY A 114 -10.79 0.04 1.33
CA GLY A 114 -10.97 1.49 1.45
C GLY A 114 -9.76 2.17 2.12
N PRO A 115 -9.62 3.51 2.01
CA PRO A 115 -8.59 4.26 2.73
C PRO A 115 -8.69 4.05 4.24
N LYS A 116 -7.55 3.76 4.88
CA LYS A 116 -7.45 3.61 6.35
C LYS A 116 -6.19 4.27 6.88
N ASN A 117 -6.34 4.93 8.02
CA ASN A 117 -5.25 5.62 8.72
C ASN A 117 -4.30 4.63 9.43
N GLY A 118 -3.19 5.16 9.98
CA GLY A 118 -2.19 4.38 10.71
C GLY A 118 -1.03 3.87 9.87
N HIS A 119 -0.92 4.30 8.61
CA HIS A 119 0.09 3.86 7.66
C HIS A 119 1.08 4.99 7.32
N SER A 120 2.25 4.65 6.78
CA SER A 120 3.18 5.62 6.21
C SER A 120 2.68 6.20 4.88
N THR A 121 3.04 7.45 4.59
CA THR A 121 2.69 8.14 3.34
C THR A 121 3.89 8.79 2.66
N GLY A 122 3.66 9.36 1.47
CA GLY A 122 4.66 10.09 0.69
C GLY A 122 5.35 9.23 -0.36
N TYR A 123 4.81 8.06 -0.67
CA TYR A 123 5.36 7.16 -1.68
C TYR A 123 4.97 7.57 -3.10
N SER A 124 5.69 7.03 -4.06
CA SER A 124 5.43 7.20 -5.49
C SER A 124 5.77 5.94 -6.28
N GLY A 125 5.18 5.82 -7.47
CA GLY A 125 5.50 4.78 -8.45
C GLY A 125 5.94 5.41 -9.76
N TYR A 126 6.84 4.76 -10.48
CA TYR A 126 7.35 5.24 -11.76
C TYR A 126 6.56 4.65 -12.93
N LEU A 127 6.00 5.51 -13.77
CA LEU A 127 5.23 5.13 -14.96
C LEU A 127 5.54 6.09 -16.11
N ASN A 128 5.89 5.56 -17.29
CA ASN A 128 6.12 6.32 -18.53
C ASN A 128 6.94 7.61 -18.34
N GLY A 129 8.10 7.50 -17.70
CA GLY A 129 9.04 8.63 -17.59
C GLY A 129 8.83 9.54 -16.38
N ARG A 130 7.85 9.28 -15.50
CA ARG A 130 7.58 10.15 -14.36
C ARG A 130 7.12 9.40 -13.10
N LEU A 131 7.32 10.04 -11.95
CA LEU A 131 6.78 9.60 -10.67
C LEU A 131 5.34 10.07 -10.50
N TYR A 132 4.51 9.15 -10.00
CA TYR A 132 3.13 9.40 -9.61
C TYR A 132 2.99 9.22 -8.11
N ALA A 133 2.38 10.20 -7.44
CA ALA A 133 2.08 10.12 -6.02
C ALA A 133 1.12 8.96 -5.71
N GLN A 134 1.21 8.45 -4.48
CA GLN A 134 0.32 7.39 -4.01
C GLN A 134 -1.16 7.82 -4.00
N TYR A 135 -2.02 6.82 -4.17
CA TYR A 135 -3.36 6.76 -3.64
C TYR A 135 -3.43 5.69 -2.53
N PRO A 136 -4.28 5.90 -1.50
CA PRO A 136 -5.04 7.13 -1.23
C PRO A 136 -4.13 8.32 -0.89
N GLN A 137 -4.67 9.53 -0.98
CA GLN A 137 -3.92 10.79 -0.82
C GLN A 137 -4.00 11.36 0.60
N GLY A 138 -4.82 10.80 1.50
CA GLY A 138 -4.91 11.31 2.86
C GLY A 138 -3.65 11.03 3.69
N ASP A 139 -3.42 11.89 4.68
CA ASP A 139 -2.28 11.77 5.58
C ASP A 139 -2.42 10.53 6.46
N GLY A 140 -1.35 9.75 6.51
CA GLY A 140 -1.33 8.48 7.24
C GLY A 140 -2.15 7.36 6.60
N GLU A 141 -2.58 7.50 5.34
CA GLU A 141 -3.47 6.53 4.69
C GLU A 141 -2.77 5.54 3.75
N ALA A 142 -3.31 4.32 3.75
CA ALA A 142 -3.13 3.31 2.71
C ALA A 142 -4.49 2.69 2.37
N PHE A 143 -4.60 2.01 1.23
CA PHE A 143 -5.72 1.10 1.01
C PHE A 143 -5.49 -0.12 1.88
N SER A 144 -6.45 -0.52 2.71
CA SER A 144 -6.26 -1.66 3.62
C SER A 144 -7.57 -2.39 3.87
N ASP A 145 -7.51 -3.72 4.04
CA ASP A 145 -8.65 -4.57 4.34
C ASP A 145 -8.96 -4.68 5.85
N GLY A 146 -8.15 -4.05 6.69
CA GLY A 146 -8.24 -4.15 8.14
C GLY A 146 -7.79 -2.88 8.86
N HIS A 147 -8.15 -2.74 10.13
CA HIS A 147 -7.66 -1.60 10.91
C HIS A 147 -6.18 -1.77 11.27
N TRP A 148 -5.47 -0.67 11.54
CA TRP A 148 -4.07 -0.73 11.93
C TRP A 148 -3.84 -1.43 13.28
N TRP A 149 -4.83 -1.76 14.10
CA TRP A 149 -4.60 -2.53 15.36
C TRP A 149 -4.79 -4.05 15.18
N GLN A 150 -4.77 -4.54 13.94
CA GLN A 150 -4.91 -5.95 13.60
C GLN A 150 -4.01 -6.28 12.39
N SER A 151 -3.71 -7.58 12.20
CA SER A 151 -3.11 -8.03 10.94
C SER A 151 -4.00 -7.63 9.78
N ASN A 152 -3.41 -7.08 8.74
CA ASN A 152 -4.14 -6.60 7.58
C ASN A 152 -3.26 -6.65 6.34
N ASN A 153 -3.91 -6.69 5.19
CA ASN A 153 -3.28 -6.42 3.91
C ASN A 153 -3.48 -4.96 3.57
N HIS A 154 -2.44 -4.30 3.11
CA HIS A 154 -2.52 -2.93 2.68
C HIS A 154 -1.66 -2.65 1.46
N GLY A 155 -1.94 -1.55 0.78
CA GLY A 155 -1.21 -1.18 -0.41
C GLY A 155 -1.45 0.25 -0.85
N ARG A 156 -0.69 0.62 -1.88
CA ARG A 156 -0.70 1.94 -2.51
C ARG A 156 -0.76 1.77 -4.01
N MET A 157 -1.52 2.64 -4.67
CA MET A 157 -1.60 2.70 -6.12
C MET A 157 -0.95 3.98 -6.65
N PHE A 158 -0.41 3.91 -7.86
CA PHE A 158 0.29 4.99 -8.53
C PHE A 158 -0.21 5.09 -9.97
N GLY A 159 -0.55 6.30 -10.42
CA GLY A 159 -1.18 6.57 -11.72
C GLY A 159 -2.24 7.67 -11.60
N PRO A 160 -3.25 7.71 -12.48
CA PRO A 160 -3.32 6.98 -13.73
C PRO A 160 -2.37 7.56 -14.79
N VAL A 161 -1.86 6.70 -15.68
CA VAL A 161 -1.21 7.12 -16.93
C VAL A 161 -2.08 6.76 -18.12
N LYS A 162 -2.28 7.70 -19.05
CA LYS A 162 -2.95 7.39 -20.32
C LYS A 162 -2.00 6.67 -21.25
N THR A 163 -2.49 5.59 -21.84
CA THR A 163 -1.80 4.72 -22.80
C THR A 163 -2.74 4.36 -23.94
N SER A 164 -2.24 3.68 -24.98
CA SER A 164 -3.10 3.07 -26.01
C SER A 164 -4.04 2.02 -25.41
N GLY A 165 -3.64 1.36 -24.31
CA GLY A 165 -4.39 0.34 -23.61
C GLY A 165 -5.41 0.86 -22.59
N GLY A 166 -5.56 2.18 -22.43
CA GLY A 166 -6.43 2.80 -21.43
C GLY A 166 -5.67 3.58 -20.37
N TYR A 167 -6.27 3.75 -19.19
CA TYR A 167 -5.60 4.34 -18.03
C TYR A 167 -4.99 3.23 -17.17
N VAL A 168 -3.70 3.35 -16.88
CA VAL A 168 -2.92 2.34 -16.15
C VAL A 168 -2.57 2.86 -14.76
N PHE A 169 -2.70 1.98 -13.77
CA PHE A 169 -2.13 2.15 -12.44
C PHE A 169 -1.19 0.98 -12.15
N ILE A 170 -0.16 1.23 -11.35
CA ILE A 170 0.65 0.19 -10.73
C ILE A 170 0.53 0.29 -9.22
N GLY A 171 0.73 -0.81 -8.51
CA GLY A 171 0.58 -0.84 -7.06
C GLY A 171 1.55 -1.76 -6.36
N ALA A 172 1.81 -1.44 -5.11
CA ALA A 172 2.54 -2.28 -4.15
C ALA A 172 1.56 -2.65 -3.02
N VAL A 173 1.37 -3.95 -2.82
CA VAL A 173 0.48 -4.52 -1.79
C VAL A 173 1.29 -5.50 -0.93
N SER A 174 1.16 -5.40 0.38
CA SER A 174 1.81 -6.28 1.36
C SER A 174 0.90 -6.56 2.55
N GLY A 175 1.11 -7.71 3.19
CA GLY A 175 0.51 -8.08 4.45
C GLY A 175 1.43 -7.72 5.61
N GLU A 176 0.83 -7.23 6.69
CA GLU A 176 1.48 -6.99 7.96
C GLU A 176 0.74 -7.71 9.07
N ASP A 177 1.49 -8.12 10.10
CA ASP A 177 0.88 -8.57 11.34
C ASP A 177 0.70 -7.41 12.32
N PHE A 178 -0.12 -7.63 13.34
CA PHE A 178 -0.13 -6.77 14.52
C PHE A 178 0.54 -7.51 15.69
N ARG A 179 1.57 -6.89 16.25
CA ARG A 179 2.24 -7.39 17.45
C ARG A 179 2.07 -6.39 18.57
N LEU A 180 1.55 -6.81 19.72
CA LEU A 180 1.44 -5.97 20.92
C LEU A 180 2.68 -6.10 21.84
N PHE A 181 3.26 -7.30 21.94
CA PHE A 181 4.41 -7.59 22.82
C PHE A 181 5.53 -8.30 22.06
N PRO A 182 6.81 -8.10 22.42
CA PRO A 182 7.31 -7.22 23.49
C PRO A 182 7.31 -5.73 23.12
N THR A 183 7.18 -5.40 21.85
CA THR A 183 7.09 -4.02 21.36
C THR A 183 5.94 -3.93 20.35
N PRO A 184 4.98 -3.00 20.57
CA PRO A 184 3.93 -2.71 19.62
C PRO A 184 4.49 -2.41 18.23
N GLY A 185 3.89 -2.97 17.19
CA GLY A 185 4.25 -2.64 15.83
C GLY A 185 3.66 -3.58 14.79
N HIS A 186 3.99 -3.26 13.55
CA HIS A 186 3.57 -3.98 12.36
C HIS A 186 4.78 -4.63 11.73
N PRO A 187 5.08 -5.91 12.02
CA PRO A 187 6.10 -6.60 11.27
C PRO A 187 5.54 -7.02 9.91
N PHE A 188 6.41 -6.98 8.89
CA PHE A 188 6.13 -7.56 7.60
C PHE A 188 5.71 -9.03 7.73
N ASN A 189 4.68 -9.42 6.98
CA ASN A 189 4.22 -10.81 6.91
C ASN A 189 4.49 -11.40 5.52
N ASN A 190 3.90 -10.82 4.45
CA ASN A 190 3.97 -11.40 3.11
C ASN A 190 3.72 -10.37 2.00
N PHE A 191 4.11 -10.69 0.78
CA PHE A 191 3.70 -9.96 -0.43
C PHE A 191 2.71 -10.76 -1.27
N MET A 192 2.89 -12.08 -1.40
CA MET A 192 2.06 -12.86 -2.32
C MET A 192 0.66 -13.06 -1.80
N VAL A 193 0.48 -13.42 -0.53
CA VAL A 193 -0.86 -13.66 0.03
C VAL A 193 -1.69 -12.37 -0.03
N ALA A 194 -1.09 -11.23 0.31
CA ALA A 194 -1.73 -9.93 0.19
C ALA A 194 -2.08 -9.56 -1.26
N ARG A 195 -1.19 -9.82 -2.23
CA ARG A 195 -1.48 -9.62 -3.67
C ARG A 195 -2.67 -10.45 -4.13
N GLU A 196 -2.72 -11.73 -3.74
CA GLU A 196 -3.79 -12.63 -4.14
C GLU A 196 -5.13 -12.24 -3.52
N ASP A 197 -5.16 -11.97 -2.21
CA ASP A 197 -6.37 -11.50 -1.54
C ASP A 197 -6.89 -10.20 -2.19
N PHE A 198 -6.01 -9.24 -2.43
CA PHE A 198 -6.33 -7.98 -3.09
C PHE A 198 -6.92 -8.20 -4.49
N ALA A 199 -6.27 -9.03 -5.31
CA ALA A 199 -6.73 -9.30 -6.67
C ALA A 199 -8.05 -10.07 -6.71
N ASP A 200 -8.25 -11.03 -5.79
CA ASP A 200 -9.45 -11.83 -5.70
C ASP A 200 -10.64 -10.98 -5.21
N LYS A 201 -10.45 -10.12 -4.21
CA LYS A 201 -11.51 -9.20 -3.74
C LYS A 201 -11.89 -8.17 -4.80
N LEU A 202 -10.93 -7.61 -5.55
CA LEU A 202 -11.25 -6.75 -6.70
C LEU A 202 -12.03 -7.52 -7.77
N THR A 203 -11.58 -8.72 -8.11
CA THR A 203 -12.21 -9.58 -9.13
C THR A 203 -13.64 -9.96 -8.77
N ALA A 204 -13.90 -10.29 -7.51
CA ALA A 204 -15.22 -10.67 -7.03
C ALA A 204 -16.19 -9.48 -7.00
N ASN A 205 -15.73 -8.31 -6.55
CA ASN A 205 -16.63 -7.24 -6.11
C ASN A 205 -16.68 -6.01 -7.04
N THR A 206 -15.87 -5.96 -8.10
CA THR A 206 -15.67 -4.72 -8.88
C THR A 206 -15.59 -4.96 -10.38
N VAL A 207 -15.42 -3.88 -11.16
CA VAL A 207 -15.19 -3.94 -12.60
C VAL A 207 -13.81 -4.51 -12.97
N PHE A 208 -12.81 -4.42 -12.08
CA PHE A 208 -11.46 -4.93 -12.34
C PHE A 208 -11.41 -6.43 -12.16
N LYS A 209 -11.13 -7.17 -13.24
CA LYS A 209 -11.05 -8.63 -13.23
C LYS A 209 -9.62 -9.10 -13.45
N LYS A 210 -9.16 -10.04 -12.62
CA LYS A 210 -7.88 -10.73 -12.80
C LYS A 210 -7.81 -11.35 -14.19
N LYS A 211 -6.82 -10.92 -14.98
CA LYS A 211 -6.51 -11.45 -16.31
C LYS A 211 -5.43 -12.53 -16.25
N GLY A 212 -4.53 -12.42 -15.28
CA GLY A 212 -3.41 -13.33 -15.09
C GLY A 212 -2.24 -12.63 -14.41
N TYR A 213 -1.06 -13.22 -14.53
CA TYR A 213 0.19 -12.68 -14.00
C TYR A 213 1.15 -12.41 -15.14
N ILE A 214 2.07 -11.49 -14.89
CA ILE A 214 3.24 -11.32 -15.74
C ILE A 214 4.49 -11.41 -14.90
N ASP A 215 5.53 -12.03 -15.45
CA ASP A 215 6.86 -12.01 -14.87
C ASP A 215 7.43 -10.59 -14.97
N PHE A 216 7.20 -9.81 -13.92
CA PHE A 216 7.54 -8.40 -13.81
C PHE A 216 9.01 -8.20 -13.41
N LYS A 217 9.76 -9.30 -13.19
CA LYS A 217 11.17 -9.30 -12.77
C LYS A 217 11.43 -8.58 -11.43
N ALA A 218 10.39 -8.33 -10.63
CA ALA A 218 10.50 -7.65 -9.33
C ALA A 218 10.83 -8.64 -8.20
N LYS A 219 11.85 -9.48 -8.39
CA LYS A 219 12.34 -10.43 -7.37
C LYS A 219 13.79 -10.13 -7.04
N ILE A 220 14.09 -10.00 -5.75
CA ILE A 220 15.45 -9.92 -5.24
C ILE A 220 15.68 -11.08 -4.29
N ASP A 221 16.77 -11.80 -4.50
CA ASP A 221 17.25 -12.84 -3.58
C ASP A 221 18.77 -12.84 -3.57
N THR A 222 19.35 -11.90 -2.81
CA THR A 222 20.79 -11.77 -2.66
C THR A 222 21.18 -11.97 -1.19
N ALA A 223 22.48 -11.92 -0.90
CA ALA A 223 22.99 -12.00 0.46
C ALA A 223 22.55 -10.81 1.34
N THR A 224 22.27 -9.65 0.75
CA THR A 224 22.02 -8.40 1.47
C THR A 224 20.61 -7.85 1.30
N GLU A 225 19.91 -8.26 0.24
CA GLU A 225 18.57 -7.76 -0.10
C GLU A 225 17.63 -8.91 -0.47
N THR A 226 16.34 -8.70 -0.24
CA THR A 226 15.31 -9.69 -0.56
C THR A 226 13.96 -9.03 -0.81
N THR A 227 13.13 -9.65 -1.63
CA THR A 227 11.68 -9.38 -1.72
C THR A 227 10.87 -10.43 -0.96
N ALA A 228 11.46 -11.07 0.06
CA ALA A 228 10.86 -12.11 0.89
C ALA A 228 10.18 -13.22 0.06
N ASP A 229 8.86 -13.38 0.21
CA ASP A 229 8.05 -14.39 -0.48
C ASP A 229 7.65 -13.99 -1.90
N HIS A 230 7.91 -12.76 -2.35
CA HIS A 230 7.53 -12.30 -3.69
C HIS A 230 8.16 -13.16 -4.80
N ASP A 231 7.32 -13.59 -5.75
CA ASP A 231 7.70 -14.47 -6.87
C ASP A 231 8.32 -13.72 -8.07
N GLY A 232 8.29 -12.39 -8.06
CA GLY A 232 8.76 -11.53 -9.16
C GLY A 232 7.65 -11.13 -10.13
N CYS A 233 6.43 -11.65 -9.93
CA CYS A 233 5.30 -11.40 -10.81
C CYS A 233 4.44 -10.23 -10.31
N ALA A 234 3.81 -9.54 -11.26
CA ALA A 234 2.69 -8.65 -10.97
C ALA A 234 1.39 -9.29 -11.45
N VAL A 235 0.33 -9.16 -10.66
CA VAL A 235 -1.02 -9.54 -11.09
C VAL A 235 -1.59 -8.43 -11.97
N ILE A 236 -2.20 -8.81 -13.09
CA ILE A 236 -2.86 -7.88 -14.01
C ILE A 236 -4.37 -7.98 -13.79
N LEU A 237 -5.00 -6.85 -13.46
CA LEU A 237 -6.45 -6.71 -13.48
C LEU A 237 -6.86 -5.70 -14.53
N VAL A 238 -7.88 -6.05 -15.32
CA VAL A 238 -8.41 -5.21 -16.38
C VAL A 238 -9.86 -4.90 -16.09
N ALA A 239 -10.23 -3.63 -16.14
CA ALA A 239 -11.62 -3.22 -16.04
C ALA A 239 -12.44 -3.86 -17.16
N ARG A 240 -13.67 -4.25 -16.83
CA ARG A 240 -14.71 -4.67 -17.78
C ARG A 240 -15.91 -3.70 -17.66
N GLU A 241 -16.79 -3.72 -18.65
CA GLU A 241 -18.10 -3.06 -18.56
C GLU A 241 -18.96 -3.70 -17.47
#